data_AF-A0A4R0ZQ77-F1
#
_entry.id   AF-A0A4R0ZQ77-F1
#
_cell.length_a   1.000
_cell.length_b   1.000
_cell.length_c   1.000
_cell.angle_alpha   90.00
_cell.angle_beta   90.00
_cell.angle_gamma   90.00
#
_symmetry.space_group_name_H-M   'P 1'
#
loop_
_entity.id
_entity.type
_entity.pdbx_description
1 polymer ?
#
loop_
_entity_poly.entity_id
_entity_poly.type
_entity_poly.pdbx_seq_one_letter_code
_entity_poly.pdbx_strand_id
1 'polypeptide(L)'
;MASGKTHTRTNLVAIGALAIATPFIDVDIPTTLFLGALIGTFWLSPDLDLKSDAYYRWGPLRGFWLPYVKLMPHRSPLSHLPVLSDLIRVIYLGFPLALILTFTPYEAAVKTWLDLNGIPSFLGLVFATTLHTALDYASTFFKRAF
;
A
#
# COMPACT_ATOMS: atom_id res chain seq x y z
N MET A 1 -18.91 -4.90 2.46
CA MET A 1 -17.47 -4.99 2.21
C MET A 1 -17.09 -6.42 1.85
N ALA A 2 -16.01 -6.59 1.07
CA ALA A 2 -15.29 -7.86 1.08
C ALA A 2 -14.55 -7.99 2.43
N SER A 3 -14.02 -9.17 2.75
CA SER A 3 -13.26 -9.33 4.00
C SER A 3 -11.79 -8.95 3.80
N GLY A 4 -11.08 -8.54 4.85
CA GLY A 4 -9.62 -8.30 4.79
C GLY A 4 -8.83 -9.50 4.23
N LYS A 5 -9.29 -10.73 4.50
CA LYS A 5 -8.74 -11.96 3.92
C LYS A 5 -8.98 -12.05 2.41
N THR A 6 -10.16 -11.63 1.93
CA THR A 6 -10.48 -11.57 0.51
C THR A 6 -9.57 -10.57 -0.20
N HIS A 7 -9.43 -9.36 0.33
CA HIS A 7 -8.53 -8.34 -0.23
C HIS A 7 -7.08 -8.85 -0.33
N THR A 8 -6.57 -9.42 0.77
CA THR A 8 -5.21 -9.98 0.80
C THR A 8 -5.04 -11.06 -0.27
N ARG A 9 -5.98 -12.00 -0.39
CA ARG A 9 -5.92 -13.08 -1.38
C ARG A 9 -5.98 -12.55 -2.81
N THR A 10 -6.90 -11.63 -3.10
CA THR A 10 -7.05 -11.02 -4.43
C THR A 10 -5.77 -10.31 -4.84
N ASN A 11 -5.18 -9.50 -3.95
CA ASN A 11 -3.90 -8.85 -4.24
C ASN A 11 -2.78 -9.86 -4.50
N LEU A 12 -2.64 -10.91 -3.67
CA LEU A 12 -1.60 -11.91 -3.88
C LEU A 12 -1.74 -12.67 -5.20
N VAL A 13 -2.97 -13.02 -5.59
CA VAL A 13 -3.23 -13.65 -6.90
C VAL A 13 -2.84 -12.70 -8.03
N ALA A 14 -3.22 -11.41 -7.94
CA ALA A 14 -2.89 -10.44 -8.97
C ALA A 14 -1.39 -10.14 -9.06
N ILE A 15 -0.69 -10.03 -7.92
CA ILE A 15 0.77 -9.87 -7.84
C ILE A 15 1.45 -11.09 -8.48
N GLY A 16 1.02 -12.31 -8.14
CA GLY A 16 1.57 -13.54 -8.71
C GLY A 16 1.32 -13.67 -10.21
N ALA A 17 0.12 -13.33 -10.68
CA ALA A 17 -0.22 -13.31 -12.10
C ALA A 17 0.63 -12.30 -12.88
N LEU A 18 0.82 -11.09 -12.32
CA LEU A 18 1.69 -10.08 -12.93
C LEU A 18 3.15 -10.55 -12.99
N ALA A 19 3.65 -11.18 -11.93
CA ALA A 19 5.01 -11.72 -11.88
C ALA A 19 5.23 -12.83 -12.92
N ILE A 20 4.26 -13.74 -13.08
CA ILE A 20 4.28 -14.79 -14.10
C ILE A 20 4.20 -14.19 -15.51
N ALA A 21 3.42 -13.14 -15.70
CA ALA A 21 3.25 -12.49 -17.00
C ALA A 21 4.47 -11.65 -17.43
N THR A 22 5.25 -11.14 -16.48
CA THR A 22 6.40 -10.24 -16.73
C THR A 22 7.39 -10.75 -17.80
N PRO A 23 7.86 -12.02 -17.79
CA PRO A 23 8.76 -12.50 -18.84
C PRO A 23 8.12 -12.66 -20.22
N PHE A 24 6.80 -12.48 -20.34
CA PHE A 24 6.04 -12.65 -21.58
C PHE A 24 5.51 -11.32 -22.15
N ILE A 25 5.87 -10.18 -21.55
CA ILE A 25 5.49 -8.84 -22.03
C ILE A 25 6.75 -8.01 -22.32
N ASP A 26 6.70 -7.16 -23.35
CA ASP A 26 7.82 -6.27 -23.73
C ASP A 26 7.90 -5.02 -22.81
N VAL A 27 7.66 -5.21 -21.52
CA VAL A 27 7.71 -4.15 -20.49
C VAL A 27 8.53 -4.66 -19.32
N ASP A 28 9.60 -3.95 -19.00
CA ASP A 28 10.39 -4.25 -17.80
C ASP A 28 9.62 -3.81 -16.55
N ILE A 29 9.27 -4.76 -15.69
CA ILE A 29 8.59 -4.51 -14.43
C ILE A 29 9.61 -4.69 -13.29
N PRO A 30 10.06 -3.59 -12.65
CA PRO A 30 11.05 -3.67 -11.59
C PRO A 30 10.59 -4.51 -10.41
N THR A 31 11.52 -5.26 -9.81
CA THR A 31 11.27 -6.07 -8.61
C THR A 31 10.70 -5.24 -7.45
N THR A 32 11.08 -3.96 -7.38
CA THR A 32 10.61 -3.00 -6.37
C THR A 32 9.13 -2.64 -6.50
N LEU A 33 8.53 -2.78 -7.69
CA LEU A 33 7.07 -2.67 -7.85
C LEU A 33 6.36 -3.82 -7.12
N PHE A 34 6.85 -5.05 -7.26
CA PHE A 34 6.27 -6.20 -6.55
C PHE A 34 6.43 -6.06 -5.04
N LEU A 35 7.59 -5.60 -4.57
CA LEU A 35 7.80 -5.30 -3.15
C LEU A 35 6.84 -4.22 -2.65
N GLY A 36 6.66 -3.14 -3.42
CA GLY A 36 5.65 -2.12 -3.15
C GLY A 36 4.25 -2.70 -3.04
N ALA A 37 3.84 -3.56 -3.97
CA ALA A 37 2.52 -4.20 -3.96
C ALA A 37 2.33 -5.12 -2.76
N LEU A 38 3.36 -5.86 -2.35
CA LEU A 38 3.32 -6.68 -1.14
C LEU A 38 3.22 -5.79 0.12
N ILE A 39 3.99 -4.71 0.20
CA ILE A 39 3.93 -3.75 1.30
C ILE A 39 2.53 -3.11 1.39
N GLY A 40 1.98 -2.68 0.27
CA GLY A 40 0.62 -2.12 0.17
C GLY A 40 -0.46 -3.11 0.55
N THR A 41 -0.28 -4.39 0.22
CA THR A 41 -1.22 -5.46 0.59
C THR A 41 -1.20 -5.77 2.08
N PHE A 42 0.00 -5.83 2.66
CA PHE A 42 0.16 -6.38 4.00
C PHE A 42 0.20 -5.32 5.11
N TRP A 43 0.87 -4.19 4.90
CA TRP A 43 1.16 -3.19 5.93
C TRP A 43 0.55 -1.81 5.64
N LEU A 44 0.45 -1.41 4.37
CA LEU A 44 -0.08 -0.11 3.94
C LEU A 44 -1.43 -0.21 3.22
N SER A 45 -2.24 -1.19 3.60
CA SER A 45 -3.59 -1.41 3.03
C SER A 45 -4.52 -0.22 3.34
N PRO A 46 -5.54 0.03 2.50
CA PRO A 46 -6.55 1.07 2.77
C PRO A 46 -7.21 0.94 4.14
N ASP A 47 -7.44 -0.29 4.59
CA ASP A 47 -8.05 -0.60 5.89
C ASP A 47 -7.12 -0.29 7.09
N LEU A 48 -5.94 0.28 6.87
CA LEU A 48 -5.08 0.80 7.94
C LEU A 48 -5.72 2.00 8.66
N ASP A 49 -6.78 2.59 8.09
CA ASP A 49 -7.66 3.53 8.76
C ASP A 49 -8.52 2.89 9.87
N LEU A 50 -8.53 1.56 9.96
CA LEU A 50 -9.15 0.78 11.02
C LEU A 50 -8.10 -0.02 11.82
N LYS A 51 -8.54 -0.59 12.96
CA LYS A 51 -7.77 -1.63 13.68
C LYS A 51 -7.88 -2.99 12.95
N SER A 52 -7.40 -3.03 11.71
CA SER A 52 -7.45 -4.18 10.80
C SER A 52 -6.22 -5.10 10.94
N ASP A 53 -6.20 -6.19 10.18
CA ASP A 53 -5.02 -7.07 10.09
C ASP A 53 -3.76 -6.29 9.67
N ALA A 54 -3.89 -5.30 8.77
CA ALA A 54 -2.78 -4.44 8.38
C ALA A 54 -2.25 -3.64 9.58
N TYR A 55 -3.13 -3.07 10.40
CA TYR A 55 -2.76 -2.38 11.64
C TYR A 55 -2.03 -3.30 12.63
N TYR A 56 -2.52 -4.52 12.85
CA TYR A 56 -1.91 -5.44 13.80
C TYR A 56 -0.58 -6.04 13.32
N ARG A 57 -0.34 -6.14 12.01
CA ARG A 57 0.93 -6.60 11.41
C ARG A 57 2.12 -5.69 11.69
N TRP A 58 1.90 -4.44 12.07
CA TRP A 58 2.96 -3.56 12.55
C TRP A 58 3.50 -3.96 13.94
N GLY A 59 2.87 -4.93 14.63
CA GLY A 59 3.32 -5.38 15.94
C GLY A 59 3.30 -4.22 16.94
N PRO A 60 4.35 -4.01 17.75
CA PRO A 60 4.44 -2.86 18.66
C PRO A 60 4.41 -1.50 17.95
N LEU A 61 4.91 -1.41 16.72
CA LEU A 61 4.96 -0.16 15.95
C LEU A 61 3.59 0.35 15.52
N ARG A 62 2.52 -0.45 15.67
CA ARG A 62 1.14 -0.02 15.40
C ARG A 62 0.70 1.19 16.23
N GLY A 63 1.36 1.46 17.37
CA GLY A 63 1.15 2.68 18.15
C GLY A 63 1.36 3.95 17.32
N PHE A 64 2.31 3.92 16.38
CA PHE A 64 2.56 5.01 15.44
C PHE A 64 1.36 5.29 14.52
N TRP A 65 0.54 4.29 14.21
CA TRP A 65 -0.63 4.42 13.35
C TRP A 65 -1.90 4.84 14.11
N LEU A 66 -1.87 4.97 15.43
CA LEU A 66 -3.04 5.40 16.21
C LEU A 66 -3.59 6.77 15.80
N PRO A 67 -2.77 7.81 15.54
CA PRO A 67 -3.28 9.08 15.02
C PRO A 67 -3.95 8.91 13.67
N TYR A 68 -3.34 8.15 12.75
CA TYR A 68 -3.93 7.85 11.44
C TYR A 68 -5.31 7.18 11.57
N VAL A 69 -5.44 6.12 12.37
CA VAL A 69 -6.71 5.42 12.64
C VAL A 69 -7.77 6.35 13.25
N LYS A 70 -7.38 7.32 14.08
CA LYS A 70 -8.32 8.25 14.73
C LYS A 70 -8.80 9.37 13.80
N LEU A 71 -7.92 9.83 12.90
CA LEU A 71 -8.16 11.01 12.08
C LEU A 71 -8.72 10.66 10.69
N MET A 72 -8.39 9.48 10.17
CA MET A 72 -8.71 9.12 8.80
C MET A 72 -10.11 8.51 8.70
N PRO A 73 -11.07 9.13 7.98
CA PRO A 73 -12.41 8.56 7.87
C PRO A 73 -12.40 7.32 6.98
N HIS A 74 -13.03 6.24 7.46
CA HIS A 74 -13.08 5.00 6.71
C HIS A 74 -13.82 5.16 5.37
N ARG A 75 -13.22 4.62 4.30
CA ARG A 75 -13.72 4.70 2.91
C ARG A 75 -13.86 6.12 2.35
N SER A 76 -13.15 7.09 2.92
CA SER A 76 -13.05 8.42 2.32
C SER A 76 -12.01 8.43 1.19
N PRO A 77 -12.02 9.45 0.30
CA PRO A 77 -10.94 9.64 -0.65
C PRO A 77 -9.55 9.68 0.01
N LEU A 78 -9.46 10.14 1.26
CA LEU A 78 -8.20 10.23 1.99
C LEU A 78 -7.61 8.87 2.39
N SER A 79 -8.45 7.83 2.61
CA SER A 79 -7.95 6.48 2.93
C SER A 79 -8.03 5.49 1.76
N HIS A 80 -8.89 5.74 0.77
CA HIS A 80 -9.21 4.77 -0.27
C HIS A 80 -9.03 5.27 -1.72
N LEU A 81 -8.77 6.55 -1.99
CA LEU A 81 -8.41 6.97 -3.36
C LEU A 81 -6.96 6.54 -3.62
N PRO A 82 -6.64 5.67 -4.60
CA PRO A 82 -5.35 4.98 -4.64
C PRO A 82 -4.12 5.87 -4.54
N VAL A 83 -3.95 6.81 -5.46
CA VAL A 83 -2.79 7.71 -5.47
C VAL A 83 -2.74 8.60 -4.23
N LEU A 84 -3.88 9.21 -3.86
CA LEU A 84 -3.93 10.16 -2.75
C LEU A 84 -3.70 9.46 -1.39
N SER A 85 -4.37 8.34 -1.15
CA SER A 85 -4.29 7.62 0.11
C SER A 85 -2.92 6.98 0.34
N ASP A 86 -2.29 6.46 -0.72
CA ASP A 86 -0.91 5.96 -0.64
C ASP A 86 0.08 7.10 -0.43
N LEU A 87 -0.10 8.25 -1.09
CA LEU A 87 0.75 9.41 -0.85
C LEU A 87 0.67 9.86 0.62
N ILE A 88 -0.53 9.92 1.21
CA ILE A 88 -0.71 10.26 2.62
C ILE A 88 0.00 9.23 3.52
N ARG A 89 -0.17 7.92 3.29
CA ARG A 89 0.49 6.86 4.09
C ARG A 89 2.01 6.92 3.96
N VAL A 90 2.54 7.15 2.76
CA VAL A 90 3.98 7.27 2.50
C VAL A 90 4.56 8.52 3.15
N ILE A 91 3.89 9.68 3.07
CA ILE A 91 4.34 10.90 3.75
C ILE A 91 4.28 10.70 5.27
N TYR A 92 3.18 10.14 5.78
CA TYR A 92 3.00 9.90 7.21
C TYR A 92 4.11 9.02 7.80
N LEU A 93 4.45 7.92 7.12
CA LEU A 93 5.52 7.02 7.54
C LEU A 93 6.92 7.59 7.23
N GLY A 94 7.09 8.20 6.07
CA GLY A 94 8.37 8.62 5.52
C GLY A 94 8.91 9.90 6.14
N PHE A 95 8.06 10.83 6.57
CA PHE A 95 8.48 12.10 7.16
C PHE A 95 9.40 11.93 8.40
N PRO A 96 9.02 11.17 9.45
CA PRO A 96 9.92 10.97 10.59
C PRO A 96 11.19 10.20 10.20
N LEU A 97 11.10 9.26 9.25
CA LEU A 97 12.27 8.52 8.77
C LEU A 97 13.25 9.44 8.04
N ALA A 98 12.75 10.33 7.18
CA ALA A 98 13.57 11.31 6.48
C ALA A 98 14.30 12.24 7.46
N LEU A 99 13.60 12.72 8.50
CA LEU A 99 14.21 13.55 9.55
C LEU A 99 15.31 12.83 10.33
N ILE A 100 15.15 11.54 10.61
CA ILE A 100 16.20 10.77 11.29
C ILE A 100 17.40 10.58 10.35
N LEU A 101 17.14 10.23 9.10
CA LEU A 101 18.17 9.86 8.12
C LEU A 101 19.10 11.02 7.74
N THR A 102 18.61 12.27 7.75
CA THR A 102 19.45 13.48 7.52
C THR A 102 20.57 13.65 8.54
N PHE A 103 20.51 12.96 9.69
CA PHE A 103 21.57 12.99 10.70
C PHE A 103 22.42 11.71 10.71
N THR A 104 22.37 10.91 9.65
CA THR A 104 23.10 9.64 9.53
C THR A 104 24.00 9.64 8.30
N PRO A 105 25.09 8.84 8.27
CA PRO A 105 25.93 8.69 7.07
C PRO A 105 25.21 8.02 5.89
N TYR A 106 23.97 7.56 6.08
CA TYR A 106 23.20 6.83 5.07
C TYR A 106 22.33 7.73 4.19
N GLU A 107 22.28 9.05 4.43
CA GLU A 107 21.41 9.97 3.67
C GLU A 107 21.59 9.85 2.16
N ALA A 108 22.84 9.91 1.67
CA ALA A 108 23.14 9.83 0.24
C ALA A 108 22.70 8.50 -0.37
N ALA A 109 22.98 7.38 0.32
CA ALA A 109 22.60 6.05 -0.13
C ALA A 109 21.07 5.90 -0.23
N VAL A 110 20.33 6.45 0.74
CA VAL A 110 18.86 6.42 0.72
C VAL A 110 18.30 7.27 -0.42
N LYS A 111 18.84 8.47 -0.64
CA LYS A 111 18.43 9.33 -1.77
C LYS A 111 18.64 8.62 -3.11
N THR A 112 19.82 8.06 -3.34
CA THR A 112 20.11 7.28 -4.55
C THR A 112 19.16 6.09 -4.70
N TRP A 113 18.87 5.37 -3.62
CA TRP A 113 17.92 4.27 -3.68
C TRP A 113 16.51 4.74 -4.05
N LEU A 114 16.04 5.85 -3.48
CA LEU A 114 14.74 6.45 -3.79
C LEU A 114 14.65 6.95 -5.23
N ASP A 115 15.72 7.57 -5.76
CA ASP A 115 15.76 8.04 -7.14
C ASP A 115 15.62 6.88 -8.14
N LEU A 116 16.21 5.72 -7.81
CA LEU A 116 16.16 4.53 -8.66
C LEU A 116 14.87 3.71 -8.48
N ASN A 117 14.33 3.65 -7.25
CA ASN A 117 13.31 2.65 -6.88
C ASN A 117 12.01 3.24 -6.33
N GLY A 118 11.97 4.54 -6.03
CA GLY A 118 10.85 5.20 -5.37
C GLY A 118 9.57 5.13 -6.19
N ILE A 119 9.64 5.48 -7.49
CA ILE A 119 8.47 5.45 -8.38
C ILE A 119 7.92 4.03 -8.57
N PRO A 120 8.72 3.00 -8.94
CA PRO A 120 8.20 1.64 -9.06
C PRO A 120 7.58 1.11 -7.77
N SER A 121 8.23 1.36 -6.61
CA SER A 121 7.70 0.97 -5.30
C SER A 121 6.36 1.63 -5.01
N PHE A 122 6.23 2.93 -5.32
CA PHE A 122 4.98 3.66 -5.14
C PHE A 122 3.87 3.15 -6.08
N LEU A 123 4.18 2.86 -7.34
CA LEU A 123 3.24 2.24 -8.26
C LEU A 123 2.77 0.86 -7.77
N GLY A 124 3.64 0.11 -7.11
CA GLY A 124 3.28 -1.13 -6.41
C GLY A 124 2.22 -0.91 -5.32
N LEU A 125 2.39 0.12 -4.47
CA LEU A 125 1.40 0.50 -3.46
C LEU A 125 0.05 0.84 -4.12
N VAL A 126 0.09 1.70 -5.14
CA VAL A 126 -1.11 2.14 -5.88
C VAL A 126 -1.82 0.95 -6.53
N PHE A 127 -1.08 0.00 -7.08
CA PHE A 127 -1.64 -1.24 -7.64
C PHE A 127 -2.41 -2.04 -6.57
N ALA A 128 -1.82 -2.26 -5.40
CA ALA A 128 -2.45 -2.99 -4.30
C ALA A 128 -3.71 -2.26 -3.77
N THR A 129 -3.65 -0.94 -3.63
CA THR A 129 -4.79 -0.12 -3.20
C THR A 129 -5.91 -0.11 -4.25
N THR A 130 -5.58 -0.02 -5.54
CA THR A 130 -6.55 -0.03 -6.63
C THR A 130 -7.36 -1.33 -6.63
N LEU A 131 -6.69 -2.48 -6.49
CA LEU A 131 -7.38 -3.77 -6.40
C LEU A 131 -8.26 -3.89 -5.16
N HIS A 132 -7.76 -3.44 -4.00
CA HIS A 132 -8.52 -3.44 -2.75
C HIS A 132 -9.83 -2.66 -2.88
N THR A 133 -9.72 -1.43 -3.39
CA THR A 133 -10.84 -0.49 -3.50
C THR A 133 -11.81 -0.88 -4.60
N ALA A 134 -11.32 -1.35 -5.75
CA ALA A 134 -12.16 -1.91 -6.82
C ALA A 134 -13.00 -3.09 -6.33
N LEU A 135 -12.39 -4.01 -5.56
CA LEU A 135 -13.10 -5.15 -4.97
C LEU A 135 -14.18 -4.68 -3.98
N ASP A 136 -13.93 -3.59 -3.27
CA ASP A 136 -14.87 -3.00 -2.33
C ASP A 136 -16.11 -2.41 -3.00
N TYR A 137 -15.91 -1.70 -4.11
CA TYR A 137 -17.01 -1.19 -4.93
C TYR A 137 -17.77 -2.35 -5.58
N ALA A 138 -17.08 -3.32 -6.18
CA ALA A 138 -17.70 -4.48 -6.80
C ALA A 138 -18.56 -5.27 -5.80
N SER A 139 -18.01 -5.60 -4.62
CA SER A 139 -18.75 -6.33 -3.57
C SER A 139 -19.97 -5.55 -3.08
N THR A 140 -19.86 -4.24 -2.95
CA THR A 140 -20.97 -3.38 -2.51
C THR A 140 -22.06 -3.30 -3.59
N PHE A 141 -21.67 -3.20 -4.86
CA PHE A 141 -22.59 -3.19 -6.00
C PHE A 141 -23.39 -4.49 -6.09
N PHE A 142 -22.71 -5.65 -6.08
CA PHE A 142 -23.38 -6.95 -6.20
C PHE A 142 -24.37 -7.20 -5.06
N LYS A 143 -24.05 -6.80 -3.82
CA LYS A 143 -24.95 -6.93 -2.66
C LYS A 143 -26.18 -6.01 -2.69
N ARG A 144 -26.20 -5.01 -3.58
CA ARG A 144 -27.33 -4.07 -3.74
C ARG A 144 -28.18 -4.42 -4.96
N ALA A 145 -27.58 -5.01 -5.99
CA ALA A 145 -28.24 -5.35 -7.25
C ALA A 145 -29.00 -6.69 -7.19
N PHE A 146 -28.61 -7.59 -6.29
CA PHE A 146 -29.19 -8.93 -6.09
C PHE A 146 -29.42 -9.16 -4.60
#